data_AF-A0A920GPQ5-F1
#
_entry.id   AF-A0A920GPQ5-F1
#
_cell.length_a   1.000
_cell.length_b   1.000
_cell.length_c   1.000
_cell.angle_alpha   90.00
_cell.angle_beta   90.00
_cell.angle_gamma   90.00
#
_symmetry.space_group_name_H-M   'P 1'
#
loop_
_entity.id
_entity.type
_entity.pdbx_description
1 polymer ?
#
loop_
_entity_poly.entity_id
_entity_poly.type
_entity_poly.pdbx_seq_one_letter_code
_entity_poly.pdbx_strand_id
1 'polypeptide(L)' 'MTGEVTLRGNALAIGGLKEKLLAALRGGIKTVLIPEENEKDLVDIPDNVKSR' A
#
# COMPACT_ATOMS: atom_id res chain seq x y z
N MET A 1 1.90 -1.17 7.72
CA MET A 1 0.49 -1.58 7.78
C MET A 1 -0.34 -0.30 7.84
N THR A 2 -1.10 0.01 6.79
CA THR A 2 -2.00 1.17 6.73
C THR A 2 -3.35 0.69 6.23
N GLY A 3 -4.43 0.98 6.96
CA GLY A 3 -5.75 0.45 6.64
C GLY A 3 -6.78 0.97 7.63
N GLU A 4 -8.01 1.18 7.15
CA GLU A 4 -9.18 1.27 8.01
C GLU A 4 -9.73 -0.15 8.20
N VAL A 5 -10.15 -0.48 9.42
CA VAL A 5 -10.64 -1.81 9.77
C VAL A 5 -12.07 -1.70 10.27
N THR A 6 -12.96 -2.52 9.72
CA THR A 6 -14.32 -2.65 10.24
C THR A 6 -14.31 -3.44 11.55
N LEU A 7 -15.35 -3.32 12.37
CA LEU A 7 -15.51 -4.14 13.58
C LEU A 7 -15.58 -5.66 13.28
N ARG A 8 -15.82 -6.03 12.02
CA ARG A 8 -15.81 -7.41 11.54
C ARG A 8 -14.44 -7.89 11.06
N GLY A 9 -13.42 -7.04 11.11
CA GLY A 9 -12.05 -7.36 10.72
C GLY A 9 -11.76 -7.17 9.22
N ASN A 10 -12.69 -6.64 8.43
CA ASN A 10 -12.43 -6.35 7.01
C ASN A 10 -11.54 -5.12 6.87
N ALA A 11 -10.50 -5.23 6.04
CA ALA A 11 -9.67 -4.10 5.62
C ALA A 11 -10.37 -3.33 4.49
N LEU A 12 -10.55 -2.03 4.68
CA LEU A 12 -11.15 -1.14 3.68
C LEU A 12 -10.08 -0.47 2.81
N ALA A 13 -10.45 -0.08 1.59
CA ALA A 13 -9.58 0.69 0.73
C ALA A 13 -9.14 2.00 1.40
N ILE A 14 -7.89 2.38 1.13
CA ILE A 14 -7.28 3.59 1.64
C ILE A 14 -6.84 4.52 0.51
N GLY A 15 -6.98 5.82 0.75
CA GLY A 15 -6.38 6.86 -0.09
C GLY A 15 -4.88 7.05 0.18
N GLY A 16 -4.21 7.70 -0.78
CA GLY A 16 -2.79 8.09 -0.66
C GLY A 16 -1.82 6.91 -0.63
N LEU A 17 -2.11 5.85 -1.37
CA LEU A 17 -1.30 4.63 -1.41
C LEU A 17 0.11 4.91 -1.95
N LYS A 18 0.23 5.77 -2.95
CA LYS A 18 1.48 6.14 -3.61
C LYS A 18 2.47 6.80 -2.65
N GLU A 19 2.02 7.78 -1.86
CA GLU A 19 2.83 8.49 -0.89
C GLU A 19 3.31 7.56 0.23
N LYS A 20 2.43 6.67 0.70
CA LYS A 20 2.75 5.66 1.72
C LYS A 20 3.78 4.66 1.23
N LEU A 21 3.67 4.18 0.00
CA LEU A 21 4.64 3.26 -0.60
C LEU A 21 5.98 3.94 -0.87
N LEU A 22 5.98 5.20 -1.31
CA LEU A 22 7.22 5.97 -1.48
C LEU A 22 7.93 6.21 -0.14
N ALA A 23 7.17 6.48 0.93
CA ALA A 23 7.71 6.58 2.28
C ALA A 23 8.27 5.24 2.77
N ALA A 24 7.58 4.13 2.49
CA ALA A 24 8.05 2.78 2.82
C ALA A 24 9.37 2.45 2.11
N LEU A 25 9.48 2.76 0.81
CA LEU A 25 10.72 2.61 0.04
C LEU A 25 11.87 3.44 0.63
N ARG A 26 11.61 4.72 0.94
CA ARG A 26 12.60 5.61 1.58
C ARG A 26 13.01 5.12 2.96
N GLY A 27 12.10 4.51 3.70
CA GLY A 27 12.35 3.88 5.00
C GLY A 27 13.01 2.51 4.91
N GLY A 28 13.32 2.01 3.71
CA GLY A 28 13.93 0.69 3.51
C GLY A 28 12.99 -0.49 3.82
N ILE A 29 11.68 -0.25 3.87
CA ILE A 29 10.68 -1.28 4.12
C ILE A 29 10.46 -2.07 2.83
N LYS A 30 10.82 -3.35 2.86
CA LYS A 30 10.73 -4.26 1.69
C LYS A 30 9.35 -4.86 1.48
N THR A 31 8.55 -4.95 2.55
CA THR A 31 7.26 -5.64 2.52
C THR A 31 6.19 -4.74 3.10
N VAL A 32 5.17 -4.46 2.29
CA VAL A 32 4.02 -3.63 2.67
C VAL A 32 2.75 -4.44 2.41
N LEU A 33 1.89 -4.51 3.43
CA LEU A 33 0.56 -5.11 3.33
C LEU A 33 -0.46 -4.03 3.02
N ILE A 34 -1.28 -4.28 2.01
CA ILE A 34 -2.32 -3.36 1.52
C ILE A 34 -3.65 -4.11 1.36
N PRO A 35 -4.80 -3.41 1.43
CA PRO A 35 -6.11 -4.01 1.15
C PRO A 35 -6.21 -4.53 -0.29
N GLU A 36 -6.96 -5.61 -0.49
CA GLU A 36 -7.20 -6.20 -1.82
C GLU A 36 -7.86 -5.20 -2.78
N GLU A 37 -8.79 -4.37 -2.28
CA GLU A 37 -9.47 -3.36 -3.09
C GLU A 37 -8.52 -2.29 -3.67
N ASN A 38 -7.37 -2.06 -3.02
CA ASN A 38 -6.34 -1.15 -3.49
C ASN A 38 -5.39 -1.76 -4.53
N GLU A 39 -5.56 -3.03 -4.92
CA GLU A 39 -4.73 -3.67 -5.95
C GLU A 39 -4.80 -2.90 -7.29
N LYS A 40 -5.96 -2.32 -7.61
CA LYS A 40 -6.16 -1.51 -8.82
C LYS A 40 -5.27 -0.27 -8.86
N ASP A 41 -4.98 0.32 -7.70
CA ASP A 41 -4.15 1.53 -7.58
C ASP A 41 -2.65 1.21 -7.73
N LEU A 42 -2.25 -0.07 -7.65
CA LEU A 42 -0.86 -0.50 -7.85
C LEU A 42 -0.40 -0.34 -9.30
N VAL A 43 -1.33 -0.35 -10.26
CA VAL A 43 -1.03 -0.25 -11.69
C VAL A 43 -0.42 1.12 -12.03
N ASP A 44 -0.79 2.16 -11.29
CA ASP A 44 -0.27 3.53 -11.44
C ASP A 44 1.08 3.77 -10.74
N ILE A 45 1.64 2.76 -10.07
CA ILE A 45 2.90 2.89 -9.34
C ILE A 45 4.06 2.42 -10.21
N PRO A 46 5.03 3.30 -10.52
CA PRO A 46 6.15 2.93 -11.37
C PRO A 46 6.98 1.79 -10.76
N ASP A 47 7.39 0.81 -11.58
CA ASP A 47 8.15 -0.39 -11.18
C ASP A 47 9.50 -0.09 -10.48
N ASN A 48 9.95 1.16 -10.45
CA ASN A 48 11.10 1.62 -9.66
C ASN A 48 10.95 1.37 -8.14
N VAL A 49 9.74 1.10 -7.64
CA VAL A 49 9.50 0.73 -6.24
C VAL A 49 9.58 -0.80 -6.03
N LYS A 50 9.44 -1.60 -7.10
CA LYS A 50 9.44 -3.07 -7.03
C LYS A 50 10.84 -3.71 -7.03
N SER A 51 11.92 -2.93 -7.11
CA SER A 51 13.25 -3.48 -7.39
C SER A 51 14.33 -2.99 -6.40
N ARG A 52 14.61 -3.78 -5.36
CA ARG A 52 15.98 -4.25 -5.02
C ARG A 52 15.97 -5.44 -4.05
#